data_AF-A0A941NCM0-F1
#
_entry.id   AF-A0A941NCM0-F1
#
_cell.length_a   1.000
_cell.length_b   1.000
_cell.length_c   1.000
_cell.angle_alpha   90.00
_cell.angle_beta   90.00
_cell.angle_gamma   90.00
#
_symmetry.space_group_name_H-M   'P 1'
#
loop_
_entity.id
_entity.type
_entity.pdbx_description
1 polymer ?
#
loop_
_entity_poly.entity_id
_entity_poly.type
_entity_poly.pdbx_seq_one_letter_code
_entity_poly.pdbx_strand_id
1 'polypeptide(L)'
;MSATGQPTKFVVTTKPFAILGYRSIHFDMSPAEVRAAASKLFGAGIGAALSPTTVEPGFTAIYADDVVAPEIGPARVIFVFRDNRLRAVNLEQIVEKPSDAQRRALIDRAAYVTAGLKGRPWPLFNVDIGNPFGPNNLLVFSGRDDFGNGVQVSLVGINYAYTGEDGVIHRSPHAKGPAALCILIEQGMQDRSYIKSGDFASNANAAEILGFRSAAFGMSQGEVRKAIAKDFGITGGAVQSLVNRKQHTKILAVGLPRVDPGPCPAAISYIFDDARGKLVAINVEWAYPGNANIYQRAAIMIAAQRLSHYFAALPKQPVHRQPVGALGPQTVLLYAARDCRGNRVTVEADGVNIHLKNASATQKAATGPAILRIAYDVSGENN
;
A
#
# COMPACT_ATOMS: atom_id res chain seq x y z
N MET A 1 -18.89 28.75 40.47
CA MET A 1 -18.80 29.11 39.04
C MET A 1 -17.54 29.95 38.87
N SER A 2 -16.61 29.58 38.00
CA SER A 2 -15.44 30.44 37.71
C SER A 2 -15.88 31.59 36.81
N ALA A 3 -15.23 32.75 36.95
CA ALA A 3 -15.55 33.98 36.21
C ALA A 3 -15.28 33.89 34.69
N THR A 4 -14.75 32.77 34.19
CA THR A 4 -14.40 32.59 32.77
C THR A 4 -15.32 31.62 32.02
N GLY A 5 -16.31 31.03 32.69
CA GLY A 5 -17.17 30.02 32.07
C GLY A 5 -16.43 28.73 31.66
N GLN A 6 -15.18 28.55 32.07
CA GLN A 6 -14.42 27.35 31.76
C GLN A 6 -14.89 26.18 32.64
N PRO A 7 -15.21 25.02 32.06
CA PRO A 7 -15.59 23.85 32.82
C PRO A 7 -14.43 23.41 33.73
N THR A 8 -14.65 23.39 35.04
CA THR A 8 -13.66 22.98 36.07
C THR A 8 -13.59 21.47 36.27
N LYS A 9 -14.34 20.69 35.48
CA LYS A 9 -14.37 19.23 35.53
C LYS A 9 -14.45 18.70 34.10
N PHE A 10 -13.38 18.08 33.63
CA PHE A 10 -13.43 17.22 32.44
C PHE A 10 -13.86 15.84 32.91
N VAL A 11 -15.02 15.37 32.46
CA VAL A 11 -15.38 13.95 32.60
C VAL A 11 -14.49 13.19 31.62
N VAL A 12 -13.36 12.69 32.11
CA VAL A 12 -12.50 11.78 31.36
C VAL A 12 -13.16 10.41 31.45
N THR A 13 -13.90 10.03 30.41
CA THR A 13 -14.42 8.66 30.28
C THR A 13 -13.25 7.74 29.96
N THR A 14 -12.81 6.96 30.95
CA THR A 14 -11.55 6.19 30.94
C THR A 14 -11.62 4.82 30.25
N LYS A 15 -12.70 4.51 29.52
CA LYS A 15 -12.72 3.28 28.71
C LYS A 15 -12.12 3.58 27.33
N PRO A 16 -10.90 3.10 27.03
CA PRO A 16 -10.28 3.34 25.75
C PRO A 16 -11.14 2.74 24.63
N PHE A 17 -11.23 3.43 23.51
CA PHE A 17 -11.86 2.87 22.33
C PHE A 17 -11.05 1.63 21.88
N ALA A 18 -11.72 0.50 21.65
CA ALA A 18 -11.09 -0.73 21.21
C ALA A 18 -11.70 -1.20 19.89
N ILE A 19 -10.84 -1.45 18.90
CA ILE A 19 -11.21 -2.04 17.62
C ILE A 19 -11.13 -3.55 17.80
N LEU A 20 -12.29 -4.20 17.86
CA LEU A 20 -12.38 -5.64 18.08
C LEU A 20 -12.56 -6.44 16.78
N GLY A 21 -12.96 -5.79 15.68
CA GLY A 21 -13.24 -6.42 14.40
C GLY A 21 -14.34 -5.70 13.62
N TYR A 22 -15.15 -6.46 12.87
CA TYR A 22 -16.24 -5.96 12.03
C TYR A 22 -17.60 -6.53 12.46
N ARG A 23 -18.50 -5.66 12.92
CA ARG A 23 -19.81 -6.06 13.48
C ARG A 23 -19.65 -7.11 14.59
N SER A 24 -20.29 -8.28 14.48
CA SER A 24 -20.16 -9.38 15.44
C SER A 24 -18.99 -10.33 15.14
N ILE A 25 -18.17 -10.02 14.14
CA ILE A 25 -16.99 -10.81 13.78
C ILE A 25 -15.77 -10.14 14.38
N HIS A 26 -15.09 -10.82 15.30
CA HIS A 26 -13.97 -10.28 16.05
C HIS A 26 -12.64 -10.89 15.61
N PHE A 27 -11.55 -10.18 15.87
CA PHE A 27 -10.20 -10.72 15.75
C PHE A 27 -10.04 -11.99 16.57
N ASP A 28 -9.08 -12.82 16.16
CA ASP A 28 -8.81 -14.14 16.73
C ASP A 28 -9.93 -15.20 16.57
N MET A 29 -11.06 -14.86 15.95
CA MET A 29 -12.01 -15.89 15.48
C MET A 29 -11.36 -16.78 14.42
N SER A 30 -11.62 -18.08 14.51
CA SER A 30 -11.24 -19.08 13.51
C SER A 30 -12.08 -18.93 12.22
N PRO A 31 -11.63 -19.48 11.08
CA PRO A 31 -12.42 -19.51 9.85
C PRO A 31 -13.83 -20.10 10.03
N ALA A 32 -13.98 -21.14 10.86
CA ALA A 32 -15.28 -21.76 11.12
C ALA A 32 -16.23 -20.82 11.88
N GLU A 33 -15.72 -20.13 12.90
CA GLU A 33 -16.48 -19.14 13.67
C GLU A 33 -16.87 -17.94 12.79
N VAL A 34 -15.94 -17.44 11.97
CA VAL A 34 -16.22 -16.35 11.02
C VAL A 34 -17.29 -16.76 10.00
N ARG A 35 -17.25 -17.99 9.44
CA ARG A 35 -18.31 -18.46 8.54
C ARG A 35 -19.67 -18.54 9.21
N ALA A 36 -19.72 -19.02 10.46
CA ALA A 36 -20.96 -19.13 11.21
C ALA A 36 -21.56 -17.73 11.50
N ALA A 37 -20.71 -16.78 11.88
CA ALA A 37 -21.11 -15.38 12.10
C ALA A 37 -21.50 -14.67 10.79
N ALA A 38 -20.72 -14.84 9.73
CA ALA A 38 -20.99 -14.26 8.41
C ALA A 38 -22.31 -14.77 7.81
N SER A 39 -22.61 -16.06 7.95
CA SER A 39 -23.91 -16.61 7.52
C SER A 39 -25.10 -15.95 8.21
N LYS A 40 -24.95 -15.56 9.49
CA LYS A 40 -25.99 -14.83 10.22
C LYS A 40 -26.09 -13.36 9.79
N LEU A 41 -24.96 -12.74 9.47
CA LEU A 41 -24.88 -11.32 9.10
C LEU A 41 -25.31 -11.03 7.66
N PHE A 42 -24.94 -11.90 6.72
CA PHE A 42 -25.10 -11.66 5.28
C PHE A 42 -26.10 -12.62 4.61
N GLY A 43 -26.52 -13.68 5.32
CA GLY A 43 -27.54 -14.63 4.85
C GLY A 43 -27.05 -16.07 4.75
N ALA A 44 -27.99 -17.03 4.88
CA ALA A 44 -27.70 -18.46 5.02
C ALA A 44 -26.97 -19.10 3.81
N GLY A 45 -27.16 -18.56 2.60
CA GLY A 45 -26.52 -19.08 1.38
C GLY A 45 -25.03 -18.76 1.27
N ILE A 46 -24.53 -17.79 2.05
CA ILE A 46 -23.12 -17.38 1.99
C ILE A 46 -22.22 -18.43 2.64
N GLY A 47 -22.59 -18.99 3.79
CA GLY A 47 -21.77 -19.97 4.52
C GLY A 47 -21.25 -21.15 3.69
N ALA A 48 -22.04 -21.64 2.74
CA ALA A 48 -21.67 -22.74 1.83
C ALA A 48 -20.80 -22.28 0.64
N ALA A 49 -20.90 -21.01 0.23
CA ALA A 49 -20.11 -20.41 -0.84
C ALA A 49 -18.72 -19.92 -0.37
N LEU A 50 -18.54 -19.74 0.95
CA LEU A 50 -17.31 -19.27 1.58
C LEU A 50 -16.19 -20.31 1.60
N SER A 51 -15.46 -20.45 0.49
CA SER A 51 -14.25 -21.28 0.43
C SER A 51 -13.00 -20.49 0.83
N PRO A 52 -12.11 -21.05 1.68
CA PRO A 52 -10.85 -20.37 1.99
C PRO A 52 -10.02 -20.33 0.72
N THR A 53 -9.54 -19.14 0.38
CA THR A 53 -8.56 -18.97 -0.69
C THR A 53 -7.25 -18.52 -0.07
N THR A 54 -6.14 -19.11 -0.49
CA THR A 54 -4.81 -18.64 -0.07
C THR A 54 -4.57 -17.26 -0.67
N VAL A 55 -4.29 -16.28 0.19
CA VAL A 55 -3.94 -14.91 -0.23
C VAL A 55 -2.45 -14.62 -0.01
N GLU A 56 -1.85 -15.16 1.05
CA GLU A 56 -0.42 -15.11 1.41
C GLU A 56 -0.02 -16.46 2.07
N PRO A 57 1.23 -16.93 2.03
CA PRO A 57 1.74 -18.05 2.81
C PRO A 57 1.55 -17.81 4.30
N GLY A 58 0.85 -18.74 4.95
CA GLY A 58 0.42 -18.61 6.34
C GLY A 58 -0.93 -17.90 6.52
N PHE A 59 -1.55 -17.40 5.43
CA PHE A 59 -2.84 -16.73 5.48
C PHE A 59 -3.90 -17.34 4.55
N THR A 60 -5.15 -17.23 4.99
CA THR A 60 -6.33 -17.58 4.19
C THR A 60 -7.31 -16.42 4.15
N ALA A 61 -8.17 -16.38 3.15
CA ALA A 61 -9.24 -15.39 3.08
C ALA A 61 -10.61 -16.00 2.75
N ILE A 62 -11.65 -15.31 3.21
CA ILE A 62 -13.06 -15.66 2.99
C ILE A 62 -13.82 -14.40 2.54
N TYR A 63 -14.69 -14.51 1.54
CA TYR A 63 -15.34 -13.39 0.85
C TYR A 63 -16.86 -13.38 1.01
N ALA A 64 -17.46 -12.34 1.56
CA ALA A 64 -18.91 -12.17 1.59
C ALA A 64 -19.34 -10.90 0.84
N ASP A 65 -20.51 -10.93 0.22
CA ASP A 65 -21.13 -9.71 -0.29
C ASP A 65 -22.03 -9.10 0.81
N ASP A 66 -21.93 -7.78 0.99
CA ASP A 66 -22.66 -6.99 1.98
C ASP A 66 -23.40 -5.86 1.24
N VAL A 67 -24.69 -5.73 1.49
CA VAL A 67 -25.52 -4.66 0.92
C VAL A 67 -25.61 -3.55 1.96
N VAL A 68 -24.56 -2.72 1.98
CA VAL A 68 -24.43 -1.64 2.97
C VAL A 68 -25.00 -0.31 2.46
N ALA A 69 -24.99 -0.11 1.15
CA ALA A 69 -25.46 1.09 0.47
C ALA A 69 -25.92 0.71 -0.96
N PRO A 70 -27.20 0.30 -1.13
CA PRO A 70 -27.71 -0.22 -2.40
C PRO A 70 -27.58 0.77 -3.57
N GLU A 71 -27.57 2.08 -3.29
CA GLU A 71 -27.39 3.15 -4.26
C GLU A 71 -25.99 3.19 -4.91
N ILE A 72 -24.99 2.58 -4.28
CA ILE A 72 -23.63 2.47 -4.82
C ILE A 72 -23.47 1.13 -5.55
N GLY A 73 -24.00 0.04 -4.97
CA GLY A 73 -23.84 -1.32 -5.45
C GLY A 73 -23.39 -2.27 -4.32
N PRO A 74 -23.12 -3.56 -4.63
CA PRO A 74 -22.67 -4.50 -3.62
C PRO A 74 -21.29 -4.11 -3.05
N ALA A 75 -21.10 -4.29 -1.75
CA ALA A 75 -19.79 -4.23 -1.12
C ALA A 75 -19.27 -5.65 -0.92
N ARG A 76 -17.97 -5.85 -1.09
CA ARG A 76 -17.28 -7.10 -0.81
C ARG A 76 -16.56 -6.99 0.53
N VAL A 77 -16.81 -7.93 1.43
CA VAL A 77 -16.11 -8.08 2.71
C VAL A 77 -15.12 -9.24 2.60
N ILE A 78 -13.86 -8.98 2.90
CA ILE A 78 -12.77 -9.95 2.83
C ILE A 78 -12.23 -10.15 4.24
N PHE A 79 -12.39 -11.34 4.79
CA PHE A 79 -11.83 -11.74 6.09
C PHE A 79 -10.49 -12.40 5.85
N VAL A 80 -9.42 -11.90 6.46
CA VAL A 80 -8.05 -12.39 6.28
C VAL A 80 -7.52 -12.99 7.59
N PHE A 81 -7.05 -14.23 7.51
CA PHE A 81 -6.62 -15.03 8.65
C PHE A 81 -5.12 -15.27 8.59
N ARG A 82 -4.44 -15.26 9.75
CA ARG A 82 -3.05 -15.73 9.93
C ARG A 82 -3.04 -16.79 11.02
N ASP A 83 -2.31 -17.87 10.84
CA ASP A 83 -2.23 -18.95 11.85
C ASP A 83 -3.63 -19.44 12.28
N ASN A 84 -4.55 -19.49 11.31
CA ASN A 84 -5.96 -19.87 11.50
C ASN A 84 -6.77 -18.93 12.42
N ARG A 85 -6.35 -17.66 12.56
CA ARG A 85 -6.98 -16.63 13.38
C ARG A 85 -7.23 -15.37 12.56
N LEU A 86 -8.42 -14.75 12.69
CA LEU A 86 -8.76 -13.52 11.96
C LEU A 86 -7.83 -12.38 12.39
N ARG A 87 -7.17 -11.75 11.42
CA ARG A 87 -6.27 -10.60 11.64
C ARG A 87 -6.72 -9.34 10.93
N ALA A 88 -7.42 -9.44 9.81
CA ALA A 88 -7.91 -8.26 9.10
C ALA A 88 -9.26 -8.49 8.44
N VAL A 89 -9.99 -7.40 8.26
CA VAL A 89 -11.23 -7.32 7.50
C VAL A 89 -11.09 -6.17 6.52
N ASN A 90 -11.30 -6.43 5.24
CA ASN A 90 -11.30 -5.42 4.19
C ASN A 90 -12.70 -5.33 3.58
N LEU A 91 -13.34 -4.17 3.70
CA LEU A 91 -14.58 -3.86 3.02
C LEU A 91 -14.27 -3.02 1.78
N GLU A 92 -14.69 -3.50 0.63
CA GLU A 92 -14.48 -2.85 -0.65
C GLU A 92 -15.82 -2.65 -1.35
N GLN A 93 -16.22 -1.41 -1.56
CA GLN A 93 -17.39 -1.08 -2.37
C GLN A 93 -16.93 -0.38 -3.62
N ILE A 94 -17.11 -1.05 -4.75
CA ILE A 94 -16.39 -0.73 -5.98
C ILE A 94 -17.39 -0.58 -7.13
N VAL A 95 -17.24 0.48 -7.92
CA VAL A 95 -18.07 0.76 -9.09
C VAL A 95 -17.18 1.02 -10.31
N GLU A 96 -17.23 0.14 -11.32
CA GLU A 96 -16.40 0.20 -12.54
C GLU A 96 -16.60 1.47 -13.37
N LYS A 97 -17.87 1.85 -13.54
CA LYS A 97 -18.31 2.98 -14.36
C LYS A 97 -19.30 3.83 -13.56
N PRO A 98 -18.84 4.55 -12.53
CA PRO A 98 -19.73 5.25 -11.61
C PRO A 98 -20.33 6.48 -12.28
N SER A 99 -21.62 6.68 -12.08
CA SER A 99 -22.27 7.97 -12.24
C SER A 99 -21.76 8.98 -11.20
N ASP A 100 -21.96 10.27 -11.43
CA ASP A 100 -21.63 11.29 -10.42
C ASP A 100 -22.40 11.09 -9.11
N ALA A 101 -23.64 10.60 -9.19
CA ALA A 101 -24.44 10.23 -8.03
C ALA A 101 -23.79 9.10 -7.23
N GLN A 102 -23.25 8.06 -7.90
CA GLN A 102 -22.54 6.98 -7.22
C GLN A 102 -21.21 7.44 -6.61
N ARG A 103 -20.45 8.33 -7.29
CA ARG A 103 -19.24 8.93 -6.69
C ARG A 103 -19.58 9.76 -5.46
N ARG A 104 -20.67 10.54 -5.53
CA ARG A 104 -21.20 11.29 -4.38
C ARG A 104 -21.57 10.35 -3.25
N ALA A 105 -22.31 9.28 -3.53
CA ALA A 105 -22.73 8.30 -2.54
C ALA A 105 -21.52 7.61 -1.87
N LEU A 106 -20.45 7.28 -2.61
CA LEU A 106 -19.19 6.79 -2.04
C LEU A 106 -18.57 7.79 -1.06
N ILE A 107 -18.53 9.08 -1.42
CA ILE A 107 -18.02 10.15 -0.55
C ILE A 107 -18.89 10.29 0.70
N ASP A 108 -20.20 10.37 0.54
CA ASP A 108 -21.16 10.51 1.64
C ASP A 108 -21.07 9.30 2.59
N ARG A 109 -20.89 8.09 2.03
CA ARG A 109 -20.67 6.87 2.81
C ARG A 109 -19.36 6.91 3.59
N ALA A 110 -18.27 7.32 2.96
CA ALA A 110 -16.99 7.47 3.66
C ALA A 110 -17.07 8.52 4.77
N ALA A 111 -17.76 9.64 4.51
CA ALA A 111 -18.00 10.68 5.50
C ALA A 111 -18.84 10.15 6.68
N TYR A 112 -19.91 9.40 6.40
CA TYR A 112 -20.75 8.77 7.42
C TYR A 112 -19.93 7.83 8.33
N VAL A 113 -19.14 6.91 7.74
CA VAL A 113 -18.27 6.01 8.51
C VAL A 113 -17.26 6.81 9.33
N THR A 114 -16.62 7.78 8.70
CA THR A 114 -15.58 8.61 9.34
C THR A 114 -16.15 9.42 10.50
N ALA A 115 -17.37 9.94 10.38
CA ALA A 115 -18.03 10.67 11.48
C ALA A 115 -18.22 9.78 12.71
N GLY A 116 -18.64 8.53 12.50
CA GLY A 116 -18.77 7.55 13.58
C GLY A 116 -17.44 7.17 14.25
N LEU A 117 -16.34 7.21 13.49
CA LEU A 117 -14.99 6.98 14.00
C LEU A 117 -14.44 8.21 14.73
N LYS A 118 -14.61 9.42 14.20
CA LYS A 118 -14.16 10.68 14.83
C LYS A 118 -14.79 10.94 16.19
N GLY A 119 -16.01 10.47 16.42
CA GLY A 119 -16.69 10.58 17.71
C GLY A 119 -16.15 9.65 18.81
N ARG A 120 -15.08 8.88 18.56
CA ARG A 120 -14.51 7.92 19.52
C ARG A 120 -13.29 8.51 20.25
N PRO A 121 -13.03 8.09 21.50
CA PRO A 121 -11.86 8.50 22.25
C PRO A 121 -10.62 7.75 21.75
N TRP A 122 -9.99 8.26 20.69
CA TRP A 122 -8.73 7.75 20.18
C TRP A 122 -7.56 8.15 21.10
N PRO A 123 -6.50 7.35 21.16
CA PRO A 123 -5.23 7.77 21.74
C PRO A 123 -4.70 9.01 21.01
N LEU A 124 -4.00 9.89 21.74
CA LEU A 124 -3.41 11.10 21.16
C LEU A 124 -2.45 10.74 20.02
N PHE A 125 -2.49 11.53 18.93
CA PHE A 125 -1.63 11.38 17.74
C PHE A 125 -1.78 10.08 16.94
N ASN A 126 -2.80 9.26 17.24
CA ASN A 126 -3.07 8.02 16.52
C ASN A 126 -4.17 8.15 15.47
N VAL A 127 -4.43 9.38 14.99
CA VAL A 127 -5.45 9.66 13.98
C VAL A 127 -4.90 10.55 12.88
N ASP A 128 -5.08 10.10 11.63
CA ASP A 128 -4.81 10.88 10.42
C ASP A 128 -6.11 11.09 9.64
N ILE A 129 -6.32 12.29 9.08
CA ILE A 129 -7.55 12.65 8.37
C ILE A 129 -7.21 13.46 7.13
N GLY A 130 -7.85 13.13 6.01
CA GLY A 130 -7.89 14.01 4.83
C GLY A 130 -6.59 14.09 4.03
N ASN A 131 -5.77 13.03 4.05
CA ASN A 131 -4.49 13.02 3.37
C ASN A 131 -4.66 12.54 1.90
N PRO A 132 -4.47 13.41 0.89
CA PRO A 132 -4.47 12.95 -0.50
C PRO A 132 -3.27 12.03 -0.75
N PHE A 133 -3.50 10.90 -1.41
CA PHE A 133 -2.44 9.95 -1.79
C PHE A 133 -2.51 9.59 -3.28
N GLY A 134 -3.01 10.53 -4.09
CA GLY A 134 -3.08 10.41 -5.54
C GLY A 134 -4.00 11.48 -6.13
N PRO A 135 -3.99 11.70 -7.44
CA PRO A 135 -4.78 12.75 -8.08
C PRO A 135 -6.27 12.66 -7.78
N ASN A 136 -6.81 11.45 -7.56
CA ASN A 136 -8.22 11.21 -7.23
C ASN A 136 -8.39 10.25 -6.04
N ASN A 137 -7.37 10.14 -5.19
CA ASN A 137 -7.35 9.21 -4.08
C ASN A 137 -7.17 9.97 -2.76
N LEU A 138 -7.98 9.63 -1.77
CA LEU A 138 -8.04 10.35 -0.51
C LEU A 138 -8.09 9.38 0.66
N LEU A 139 -7.15 9.53 1.59
CA LEU A 139 -7.21 8.88 2.89
C LEU A 139 -8.13 9.74 3.74
N VAL A 140 -9.36 9.26 3.94
CA VAL A 140 -10.39 10.02 4.64
C VAL A 140 -10.14 9.96 6.14
N PHE A 141 -9.76 8.78 6.63
CA PHE A 141 -9.48 8.54 8.04
C PHE A 141 -8.48 7.38 8.21
N SER A 142 -7.57 7.51 9.16
CA SER A 142 -6.79 6.41 9.74
C SER A 142 -6.83 6.58 11.25
N GLY A 143 -7.03 5.50 12.00
CA GLY A 143 -7.07 5.53 13.45
C GLY A 143 -6.51 4.25 14.06
N ARG A 144 -5.83 4.35 15.21
CA ARG A 144 -5.37 3.20 15.99
C ARG A 144 -5.79 3.27 17.46
N ASP A 145 -6.22 2.14 18.00
CA ASP A 145 -6.51 2.01 19.43
C ASP A 145 -5.24 1.79 20.27
N ASP A 146 -5.40 1.74 21.60
CA ASP A 146 -4.30 1.49 22.55
C ASP A 146 -3.69 0.08 22.44
N PHE A 147 -4.36 -0.83 21.73
CA PHE A 147 -3.89 -2.20 21.48
C PHE A 147 -3.13 -2.31 20.14
N GLY A 148 -2.99 -1.19 19.42
CA GLY A 148 -2.37 -1.13 18.10
C GLY A 148 -3.24 -1.68 16.98
N ASN A 149 -4.50 -2.02 17.24
CA ASN A 149 -5.45 -2.33 16.17
C ASN A 149 -5.84 -1.05 15.47
N GLY A 150 -6.12 -1.13 14.17
CA GLY A 150 -6.38 0.06 13.37
C GLY A 150 -7.53 -0.07 12.40
N VAL A 151 -7.98 1.09 11.94
CA VAL A 151 -8.97 1.25 10.89
C VAL A 151 -8.48 2.30 9.89
N GLN A 152 -8.62 2.02 8.61
CA GLN A 152 -8.32 2.95 7.52
C GLN A 152 -9.54 3.07 6.61
N VAL A 153 -9.97 4.29 6.32
CA VAL A 153 -11.04 4.62 5.37
C VAL A 153 -10.42 5.40 4.22
N SER A 154 -10.53 4.88 3.01
CA SER A 154 -9.97 5.52 1.82
C SER A 154 -10.95 5.52 0.66
N LEU A 155 -10.83 6.55 -0.16
CA LEU A 155 -11.56 6.70 -1.40
C LEU A 155 -10.58 6.69 -2.58
N VAL A 156 -10.98 6.03 -3.66
CA VAL A 156 -10.24 5.94 -4.91
C VAL A 156 -11.13 6.41 -6.05
N GLY A 157 -10.57 7.15 -6.98
CA GLY A 157 -11.31 7.65 -8.14
C GLY A 157 -12.42 8.65 -7.78
N ILE A 158 -12.20 9.54 -6.81
CA ILE A 158 -13.15 10.59 -6.48
C ILE A 158 -12.57 11.98 -6.76
N ASN A 159 -13.46 12.95 -6.96
CA ASN A 159 -13.07 14.36 -6.97
C ASN A 159 -12.99 14.84 -5.51
N TYR A 160 -11.92 15.53 -5.15
CA TYR A 160 -11.78 16.16 -3.84
C TYR A 160 -11.17 17.55 -3.99
N ALA A 161 -11.35 18.36 -2.95
CA ALA A 161 -10.66 19.61 -2.77
C ALA A 161 -10.09 19.65 -1.35
N TYR A 162 -8.92 20.26 -1.19
CA TYR A 162 -8.33 20.51 0.12
C TYR A 162 -7.72 21.91 0.16
N THR A 163 -7.66 22.49 1.35
CA THR A 163 -6.97 23.74 1.59
C THR A 163 -5.54 23.41 2.02
N GLY A 164 -4.54 23.90 1.27
CA GLY A 164 -3.13 23.78 1.62
C GLY A 164 -2.78 24.61 2.85
N GLU A 165 -1.57 24.40 3.39
CA GLU A 165 -1.04 25.20 4.49
C GLU A 165 -0.89 26.69 4.13
N ASP A 166 -0.74 26.97 2.83
CA ASP A 166 -0.71 28.30 2.22
C ASP A 166 -2.11 28.94 2.08
N GLY A 167 -3.17 28.25 2.51
CA GLY A 167 -4.56 28.68 2.37
C GLY A 167 -5.14 28.50 0.97
N VAL A 168 -4.38 27.95 0.01
CA VAL A 168 -4.83 27.76 -1.37
C VAL A 168 -5.72 26.52 -1.46
N ILE A 169 -6.84 26.64 -2.16
CA ILE A 169 -7.72 25.50 -2.42
C ILE A 169 -7.18 24.72 -3.62
N HIS A 170 -6.61 23.55 -3.35
CA HIS A 170 -6.22 22.59 -4.36
C HIS A 170 -7.41 21.70 -4.70
N ARG A 171 -7.64 21.48 -6.00
CA ARG A 171 -8.68 20.57 -6.50
C ARG A 171 -8.03 19.42 -7.25
N SER A 172 -8.51 18.21 -7.01
CA SER A 172 -8.17 17.06 -7.83
C SER A 172 -8.55 17.32 -9.29
N PRO A 173 -7.82 16.76 -10.27
CA PRO A 173 -8.34 16.61 -11.63
C PRO A 173 -9.70 15.91 -11.64
N HIS A 174 -10.46 16.08 -12.72
CA HIS A 174 -11.73 15.36 -12.86
C HIS A 174 -11.49 13.84 -12.94
N ALA A 175 -12.07 13.10 -12.01
CA ALA A 175 -11.94 11.66 -11.87
C ALA A 175 -12.51 10.94 -13.10
N LYS A 176 -11.71 10.06 -13.70
CA LYS A 176 -12.09 9.17 -14.80
C LYS A 176 -11.90 7.72 -14.38
N GLY A 177 -12.74 6.84 -14.91
CA GLY A 177 -12.71 5.41 -14.59
C GLY A 177 -13.45 5.07 -13.29
N PRO A 178 -13.15 3.92 -12.67
CA PRO A 178 -13.86 3.43 -11.50
C PRO A 178 -13.77 4.35 -10.29
N ALA A 179 -14.64 4.09 -9.32
CA ALA A 179 -14.53 4.64 -7.98
C ALA A 179 -14.68 3.54 -6.94
N ALA A 180 -14.01 3.69 -5.81
CA ALA A 180 -14.09 2.74 -4.71
C ALA A 180 -14.05 3.42 -3.35
N LEU A 181 -14.75 2.80 -2.40
CA LEU A 181 -14.60 2.99 -0.97
C LEU A 181 -13.94 1.74 -0.41
N CYS A 182 -12.80 1.92 0.26
CA CYS A 182 -12.07 0.84 0.91
C CYS A 182 -11.97 1.13 2.41
N ILE A 183 -12.42 0.18 3.23
CA ILE A 183 -12.30 0.22 4.69
C ILE A 183 -11.50 -0.99 5.14
N LEU A 184 -10.30 -0.76 5.66
CA LEU A 184 -9.45 -1.77 6.27
C LEU A 184 -9.61 -1.71 7.77
N ILE A 185 -9.85 -2.85 8.42
CA ILE A 185 -9.83 -3.02 9.87
C ILE A 185 -8.81 -4.12 10.16
N GLU A 186 -7.81 -3.87 10.99
CA GLU A 186 -6.70 -4.81 11.21
C GLU A 186 -6.24 -4.87 12.66
N GLN A 187 -5.93 -6.08 13.12
CA GLN A 187 -5.34 -6.35 14.43
C GLN A 187 -3.85 -6.10 14.39
N GLY A 188 -3.34 -5.36 15.38
CA GLY A 188 -1.93 -4.99 15.42
C GLY A 188 -1.51 -4.31 14.12
N MET A 189 -2.32 -3.36 13.65
CA MET A 189 -2.05 -2.49 12.51
C MET A 189 -0.72 -1.79 12.76
N GLN A 190 0.36 -2.45 12.34
CA GLN A 190 1.65 -1.83 12.08
C GLN A 190 1.31 -0.69 11.14
N ASP A 191 1.80 0.51 11.45
CA ASP A 191 1.52 1.74 10.73
C ASP A 191 1.68 1.53 9.21
N ARG A 192 0.60 1.15 8.50
CA ARG A 192 0.65 0.90 7.04
C ARG A 192 0.80 2.23 6.27
N SER A 193 0.63 3.33 7.00
CA SER A 193 0.99 4.73 6.69
C SER A 193 2.47 5.03 6.90
N TYR A 194 3.20 4.21 7.65
CA TYR A 194 4.60 4.44 8.04
C TYR A 194 5.45 3.23 7.65
N ILE A 195 5.89 3.22 6.39
CA ILE A 195 7.10 2.47 6.02
C ILE A 195 8.21 2.98 6.96
N LYS A 196 8.76 2.12 7.80
CA LYS A 196 9.74 2.53 8.80
C LYS A 196 11.08 2.82 8.13
N SER A 197 11.79 3.77 8.71
CA SER A 197 13.20 4.03 8.40
C SER A 197 13.99 2.70 8.47
N GLY A 198 14.42 2.19 7.32
CA GLY A 198 15.13 0.90 7.21
C GLY A 198 14.40 -0.19 6.41
N ASP A 199 13.09 -0.07 6.19
CA ASP A 199 12.30 -1.13 5.52
C ASP A 199 12.68 -1.29 4.05
N PHE A 200 13.09 -0.19 3.42
CA PHE A 200 13.51 -0.13 2.03
C PHE A 200 14.88 0.50 1.83
N ALA A 201 15.36 1.33 2.75
CA ALA A 201 16.70 1.91 2.67
C ALA A 201 17.66 1.18 3.62
N SER A 202 18.77 0.64 3.10
CA SER A 202 19.76 -0.07 3.94
C SER A 202 20.47 0.82 4.97
N ASN A 203 20.45 2.15 4.78
CA ASN A 203 20.89 3.10 5.79
C ASN A 203 20.04 4.37 5.80
N ALA A 204 18.88 4.28 6.45
CA ALA A 204 17.89 5.34 6.45
C ALA A 204 18.26 6.60 7.28
N ASN A 205 19.43 6.58 7.95
CA ASN A 205 20.00 7.72 8.68
C ASN A 205 21.22 8.35 7.97
N ALA A 206 21.59 7.86 6.78
CA ALA A 206 22.68 8.40 5.97
C ALA A 206 22.15 9.01 4.66
N ALA A 207 22.91 9.95 4.10
CA ALA A 207 22.64 10.49 2.76
C ALA A 207 23.12 9.53 1.64
N GLU A 208 23.57 8.33 1.99
CA GLU A 208 24.12 7.32 1.09
C GLU A 208 23.09 6.23 0.78
N ILE A 209 22.98 5.87 -0.49
CA ILE A 209 22.15 4.77 -0.97
C ILE A 209 23.04 3.53 -1.03
N LEU A 210 23.00 2.71 0.02
CA LEU A 210 23.87 1.53 0.11
C LEU A 210 23.24 0.27 -0.49
N GLY A 211 21.93 0.25 -0.74
CA GLY A 211 21.19 -0.93 -1.21
C GLY A 211 19.83 -1.07 -0.53
N PHE A 212 19.37 -2.31 -0.35
CA PHE A 212 18.04 -2.65 0.13
C PHE A 212 18.14 -3.54 1.38
N ARG A 213 17.57 -3.05 2.51
CA ARG A 213 17.61 -3.72 3.82
C ARG A 213 19.03 -4.15 4.20
N SER A 214 19.25 -5.43 4.54
CA SER A 214 20.57 -5.92 4.93
C SER A 214 21.51 -6.18 3.74
N ALA A 215 21.02 -6.09 2.50
CA ALA A 215 21.84 -6.29 1.30
C ALA A 215 22.40 -4.95 0.79
N ALA A 216 23.72 -4.81 0.77
CA ALA A 216 24.41 -3.62 0.31
C ALA A 216 25.26 -3.87 -0.94
N PHE A 217 25.47 -2.82 -1.74
CA PHE A 217 26.37 -2.85 -2.89
C PHE A 217 27.77 -3.29 -2.47
N GLY A 218 28.46 -4.03 -3.34
CA GLY A 218 29.78 -4.60 -3.04
C GLY A 218 29.77 -5.92 -2.27
N MET A 219 28.61 -6.37 -1.76
CA MET A 219 28.47 -7.71 -1.18
C MET A 219 28.64 -8.81 -2.23
N SER A 220 29.26 -9.92 -1.82
CA SER A 220 29.33 -11.17 -2.60
C SER A 220 28.00 -11.93 -2.56
N GLN A 221 27.83 -12.91 -3.45
CA GLN A 221 26.63 -13.76 -3.44
C GLN A 221 26.38 -14.47 -2.10
N GLY A 222 27.45 -14.92 -1.43
CA GLY A 222 27.34 -15.57 -0.12
C GLY A 222 26.83 -14.63 0.96
N GLU A 223 27.29 -13.37 0.96
CA GLU A 223 26.83 -12.33 1.88
C GLU A 223 25.37 -11.94 1.60
N VAL A 224 24.99 -11.81 0.33
CA VAL A 224 23.60 -11.53 -0.05
C VAL A 224 22.66 -12.67 0.35
N ARG A 225 23.08 -13.94 0.22
CA ARG A 225 22.28 -15.08 0.72
C ARG A 225 22.06 -15.01 2.23
N LYS A 226 23.06 -14.57 3.00
CA LYS A 226 22.90 -14.34 4.46
C LYS A 226 21.95 -13.16 4.74
N ALA A 227 22.04 -12.08 3.96
CA ALA A 227 21.11 -10.96 4.07
C ALA A 227 19.67 -11.38 3.77
N ILE A 228 19.43 -12.15 2.69
CA ILE A 228 18.11 -12.72 2.37
C ILE A 228 17.57 -13.58 3.51
N ALA A 229 18.41 -14.45 4.07
CA ALA A 229 18.00 -15.30 5.20
C ALA A 229 17.63 -14.47 6.43
N LYS A 230 18.38 -13.39 6.70
CA LYS A 230 18.11 -12.47 7.82
C LYS A 230 16.82 -11.66 7.60
N ASP A 231 16.62 -11.14 6.40
CA ASP A 231 15.52 -10.19 6.11
C ASP A 231 14.19 -10.90 5.85
N PHE A 232 14.23 -12.14 5.35
CA PHE A 232 13.04 -12.87 4.88
C PHE A 232 12.90 -14.28 5.44
N GLY A 233 13.91 -14.83 6.15
CA GLY A 233 13.90 -16.21 6.61
C GLY A 233 14.03 -17.26 5.50
N ILE A 234 14.41 -16.84 4.28
CA ILE A 234 14.47 -17.71 3.10
C ILE A 234 15.90 -18.24 2.91
N THR A 235 16.03 -19.55 2.72
CA THR A 235 17.32 -20.23 2.53
C THR A 235 17.26 -21.28 1.42
N GLY A 236 18.42 -21.79 1.01
CA GLY A 236 18.53 -22.93 0.09
C GLY A 236 17.93 -22.68 -1.30
N GLY A 237 17.21 -23.69 -1.82
CA GLY A 237 16.68 -23.71 -3.19
C GLY A 237 15.58 -22.68 -3.49
N ALA A 238 15.01 -22.04 -2.47
CA ALA A 238 14.05 -20.94 -2.64
C ALA A 238 14.72 -19.64 -3.14
N VAL A 239 16.05 -19.53 -3.00
CA VAL A 239 16.85 -18.45 -3.61
C VAL A 239 17.40 -18.97 -4.94
N GLN A 240 16.69 -18.64 -6.02
CA GLN A 240 17.04 -19.07 -7.36
C GLN A 240 18.28 -18.32 -7.87
N SER A 241 19.19 -19.05 -8.51
CA SER A 241 20.36 -18.46 -9.17
C SER A 241 20.19 -18.54 -10.67
N LEU A 242 20.24 -17.39 -11.33
CA LEU A 242 20.13 -17.26 -12.78
C LEU A 242 21.42 -16.66 -13.33
N VAL A 243 21.86 -17.13 -14.49
CA VAL A 243 23.03 -16.58 -15.19
C VAL A 243 22.56 -16.03 -16.52
N ASN A 244 22.64 -14.71 -16.68
CA ASN A 244 22.42 -14.08 -17.97
C ASN A 244 23.77 -13.93 -18.69
N ARG A 245 24.14 -14.94 -19.47
CA ARG A 245 25.42 -14.96 -20.21
C ARG A 245 25.55 -13.83 -21.23
N LYS A 246 24.44 -13.33 -21.78
CA LYS A 246 24.45 -12.24 -22.76
C LYS A 246 24.71 -10.87 -22.11
N GLN A 247 24.28 -10.70 -20.87
CA GLN A 247 24.47 -9.45 -20.12
C GLN A 247 25.67 -9.50 -19.17
N HIS A 248 26.40 -10.63 -19.12
CA HIS A 248 27.48 -10.85 -18.15
C HIS A 248 27.05 -10.50 -16.72
N THR A 249 25.89 -11.02 -16.31
CA THR A 249 25.38 -10.83 -14.96
C THR A 249 24.93 -12.14 -14.35
N LYS A 250 25.23 -12.31 -13.07
CA LYS A 250 24.61 -13.34 -12.23
C LYS A 250 23.49 -12.71 -11.42
N ILE A 251 22.37 -13.40 -11.27
CA ILE A 251 21.18 -12.89 -10.56
C ILE A 251 20.80 -13.88 -9.48
N LEU A 252 20.59 -13.40 -8.26
CA LEU A 252 19.85 -14.14 -7.24
C LEU A 252 18.43 -13.60 -7.19
N ALA A 253 17.45 -14.45 -7.44
CA ALA A 253 16.03 -14.09 -7.43
C ALA A 253 15.32 -14.77 -6.27
N VAL A 254 14.46 -14.01 -5.59
CA VAL A 254 13.62 -14.49 -4.50
C VAL A 254 12.19 -14.05 -4.77
N GLY A 255 11.27 -15.02 -4.84
CA GLY A 255 9.84 -14.76 -4.85
C GLY A 255 9.36 -14.57 -3.42
N LEU A 256 8.68 -13.47 -3.16
CA LEU A 256 8.05 -13.17 -1.90
C LEU A 256 6.54 -13.05 -2.11
N PRO A 257 5.74 -13.77 -1.33
CA PRO A 257 4.29 -13.73 -1.52
C PRO A 257 3.67 -12.35 -1.21
N ARG A 258 4.34 -11.55 -0.39
CA ARG A 258 3.94 -10.18 -0.06
C ARG A 258 5.14 -9.42 0.52
N VAL A 259 5.28 -8.17 0.10
CA VAL A 259 6.18 -7.18 0.70
C VAL A 259 5.39 -5.87 0.78
N ASP A 260 5.09 -5.37 1.97
CA ASP A 260 4.37 -4.09 2.10
C ASP A 260 5.21 -2.93 1.56
N PRO A 261 4.64 -1.85 0.99
CA PRO A 261 3.22 -1.58 0.85
C PRO A 261 2.60 -2.17 -0.43
N GLY A 262 3.33 -3.00 -1.18
CA GLY A 262 2.87 -3.51 -2.47
C GLY A 262 1.62 -4.41 -2.35
N PRO A 263 0.67 -4.31 -3.29
CA PRO A 263 -0.66 -4.92 -3.15
C PRO A 263 -0.73 -6.40 -3.57
N CYS A 264 0.38 -6.97 -4.02
CA CYS A 264 0.47 -8.31 -4.59
C CYS A 264 1.82 -8.97 -4.24
N PRO A 265 2.09 -10.22 -4.70
CA PRO A 265 3.40 -10.82 -4.53
C PRO A 265 4.52 -9.99 -5.16
N ALA A 266 5.69 -10.04 -4.52
CA ALA A 266 6.89 -9.36 -4.94
C ALA A 266 7.94 -10.36 -5.45
N ALA A 267 8.81 -9.92 -6.35
CA ALA A 267 10.04 -10.59 -6.69
C ALA A 267 11.20 -9.64 -6.39
N ILE A 268 12.25 -10.16 -5.74
CA ILE A 268 13.47 -9.41 -5.50
C ILE A 268 14.59 -10.03 -6.31
N SER A 269 15.24 -9.22 -7.14
CA SER A 269 16.38 -9.63 -7.96
C SER A 269 17.63 -8.88 -7.51
N TYR A 270 18.64 -9.62 -7.07
CA TYR A 270 19.97 -9.13 -6.72
C TYR A 270 20.91 -9.41 -7.88
N ILE A 271 21.45 -8.37 -8.51
CA ILE A 271 22.21 -8.44 -9.75
C ILE A 271 23.68 -8.18 -9.45
N PHE A 272 24.52 -9.12 -9.88
CA PHE A 272 25.96 -9.11 -9.67
C PHE A 272 26.68 -8.87 -10.99
N ASP A 273 27.68 -7.99 -10.95
CA ASP A 273 28.66 -7.85 -12.03
C ASP A 273 29.48 -9.15 -12.12
N ASP A 274 29.49 -9.79 -13.28
CA ASP A 274 30.15 -11.09 -13.48
C ASP A 274 31.68 -10.99 -13.39
N ALA A 275 32.27 -9.83 -13.69
CA ALA A 275 33.72 -9.63 -13.60
C ALA A 275 34.20 -9.57 -12.14
N ARG A 276 33.42 -8.93 -11.26
CA ARG A 276 33.81 -8.67 -9.86
C ARG A 276 33.09 -9.59 -8.85
N GLY A 277 32.01 -10.24 -9.26
CA GLY A 277 31.16 -11.06 -8.39
C GLY A 277 30.47 -10.25 -7.28
N LYS A 278 30.31 -8.94 -7.47
CA LYS A 278 29.79 -8.00 -6.47
C LYS A 278 28.39 -7.52 -6.82
N LEU A 279 27.57 -7.31 -5.80
CA LEU A 279 26.23 -6.75 -5.95
C LEU A 279 26.32 -5.31 -6.47
N VAL A 280 25.66 -5.06 -7.60
CA VAL A 280 25.66 -3.75 -8.29
C VAL A 280 24.26 -3.19 -8.48
N ALA A 281 23.22 -4.04 -8.51
CA ALA A 281 21.85 -3.59 -8.58
C ALA A 281 20.88 -4.50 -7.81
N ILE A 282 19.78 -3.94 -7.36
CA ILE A 282 18.69 -4.63 -6.66
C ILE A 282 17.38 -4.11 -7.21
N ASN A 283 16.50 -5.02 -7.66
CA ASN A 283 15.15 -4.68 -8.07
C ASN A 283 14.16 -5.35 -7.13
N VAL A 284 13.24 -4.57 -6.57
CA VAL A 284 12.06 -5.06 -5.84
C VAL A 284 10.86 -4.77 -6.72
N GLU A 285 10.18 -5.82 -7.18
CA GLU A 285 9.09 -5.69 -8.14
C GLU A 285 7.81 -6.35 -7.60
N TRP A 286 6.68 -5.65 -7.72
CA TRP A 286 5.35 -6.18 -7.47
C TRP A 286 4.59 -6.17 -8.78
N ALA A 287 4.02 -7.31 -9.18
CA ALA A 287 3.36 -7.41 -10.48
C ALA A 287 2.03 -8.15 -10.40
N TYR A 288 1.01 -7.58 -11.03
CA TYR A 288 -0.15 -8.35 -11.50
C TYR A 288 0.14 -8.82 -12.93
N PRO A 289 0.40 -10.12 -13.15
CA PRO A 289 0.68 -10.64 -14.48
C PRO A 289 -0.56 -10.62 -15.38
N GLY A 290 -0.38 -10.73 -16.69
CA GLY A 290 -1.48 -10.75 -17.65
C GLY A 290 -2.09 -9.37 -17.88
N ASN A 291 -3.39 -9.28 -18.17
CA ASN A 291 -4.06 -8.00 -18.37
C ASN A 291 -4.66 -7.50 -17.05
N ALA A 292 -3.88 -6.72 -16.31
CA ALA A 292 -4.31 -6.21 -15.02
C ALA A 292 -5.56 -5.33 -15.16
N ASN A 293 -6.54 -5.56 -14.30
CA ASN A 293 -7.74 -4.72 -14.28
C ASN A 293 -7.40 -3.36 -13.65
N ILE A 294 -8.35 -2.44 -13.77
CA ILE A 294 -8.20 -1.06 -13.33
C ILE A 294 -7.97 -0.92 -11.81
N TYR A 295 -8.46 -1.84 -10.98
CA TYR A 295 -8.21 -1.84 -9.53
C TYR A 295 -6.82 -2.32 -9.18
N GLN A 296 -6.36 -3.36 -9.85
CA GLN A 296 -4.99 -3.86 -9.72
C GLN A 296 -3.98 -2.75 -10.09
N ARG A 297 -4.26 -1.99 -11.15
CA ARG A 297 -3.48 -0.80 -11.53
C ARG A 297 -3.57 0.31 -10.50
N ALA A 298 -4.75 0.58 -9.95
CA ALA A 298 -4.92 1.57 -8.88
C ALA A 298 -4.12 1.18 -7.62
N ALA A 299 -4.20 -0.09 -7.19
CA ALA A 299 -3.48 -0.58 -6.03
C ALA A 299 -1.94 -0.45 -6.19
N ILE A 300 -1.43 -0.74 -7.39
CA ILE A 300 -0.02 -0.51 -7.76
C ILE A 300 0.36 0.97 -7.59
N MET A 301 -0.46 1.90 -8.11
CA MET A 301 -0.21 3.34 -7.97
C MET A 301 -0.22 3.83 -6.51
N ILE A 302 -1.13 3.28 -5.69
CA ILE A 302 -1.23 3.63 -4.26
C ILE A 302 0.04 3.21 -3.52
N ALA A 303 0.50 1.97 -3.76
CA ALA A 303 1.75 1.49 -3.19
C ALA A 303 2.97 2.29 -3.68
N ALA A 304 3.01 2.62 -4.98
CA ALA A 304 4.07 3.45 -5.57
C ALA A 304 4.17 4.83 -4.90
N GLN A 305 3.03 5.48 -4.66
CA GLN A 305 3.01 6.79 -4.03
C GLN A 305 3.41 6.73 -2.54
N ARG A 306 3.00 5.68 -1.81
CA ARG A 306 3.45 5.44 -0.43
C ARG A 306 4.97 5.31 -0.36
N LEU A 307 5.58 4.54 -1.28
CA LEU A 307 7.03 4.40 -1.36
C LEU A 307 7.72 5.73 -1.72
N SER A 308 7.18 6.49 -2.67
CA SER A 308 7.72 7.81 -3.02
C SER A 308 7.72 8.77 -1.81
N HIS A 309 6.62 8.83 -1.06
CA HIS A 309 6.54 9.63 0.16
C HIS A 309 7.52 9.14 1.23
N TYR A 310 7.66 7.82 1.42
CA TYR A 310 8.63 7.24 2.33
C TYR A 310 10.06 7.71 2.03
N PHE A 311 10.52 7.57 0.78
CA PHE A 311 11.87 8.01 0.44
C PHE A 311 12.02 9.53 0.54
N ALA A 312 10.96 10.29 0.22
CA ALA A 312 10.96 11.73 0.35
C ALA A 312 11.05 12.23 1.81
N ALA A 313 10.57 11.43 2.77
CA ALA A 313 10.56 11.75 4.19
C ALA A 313 11.81 11.30 4.97
N LEU A 314 12.78 10.65 4.31
CA LEU A 314 14.01 10.21 4.97
C LEU A 314 14.78 11.42 5.53
N PRO A 315 15.25 11.37 6.79
CA PRO A 315 15.80 12.52 7.52
C PRO A 315 17.08 13.09 6.89
N LYS A 316 17.81 12.28 6.13
CA LYS A 316 18.90 12.73 5.27
C LYS A 316 18.59 12.36 3.84
N GLN A 317 18.27 13.36 3.04
CA GLN A 317 17.93 13.15 1.65
C GLN A 317 19.20 12.93 0.82
N PRO A 318 19.18 12.01 -0.15
CA PRO A 318 20.24 11.91 -1.16
C PRO A 318 20.48 13.25 -1.88
N VAL A 319 21.73 13.48 -2.26
CA VAL A 319 22.30 14.76 -2.72
C VAL A 319 21.53 15.38 -3.89
N HIS A 320 20.94 14.58 -4.77
CA HIS A 320 20.22 15.09 -5.93
C HIS A 320 18.89 14.35 -6.16
N ARG A 321 17.76 15.06 -6.05
CA ARG A 321 16.45 14.57 -6.53
C ARG A 321 16.29 14.84 -8.02
N GLN A 322 15.82 13.86 -8.78
CA GLN A 322 15.57 14.02 -10.21
C GLN A 322 14.10 14.38 -10.49
N PRO A 323 13.80 15.07 -11.61
CA PRO A 323 12.43 15.28 -12.04
C PRO A 323 11.67 13.95 -12.19
N VAL A 324 10.46 13.91 -11.63
CA VAL A 324 9.55 12.76 -11.68
C VAL A 324 8.44 13.05 -12.70
N GLY A 325 7.89 12.03 -13.35
CA GLY A 325 6.93 12.22 -14.44
C GLY A 325 6.72 10.98 -15.29
N ALA A 326 5.95 11.12 -16.36
CA ALA A 326 5.73 10.02 -17.30
C ALA A 326 7.03 9.70 -18.05
N LEU A 327 7.44 8.43 -18.00
CA LEU A 327 8.53 7.90 -18.82
C LEU A 327 8.02 7.31 -20.15
N GLY A 328 6.70 7.08 -20.23
CA GLY A 328 6.04 6.54 -21.39
C GLY A 328 4.51 6.65 -21.27
N PRO A 329 3.75 6.07 -22.21
CA PRO A 329 2.30 6.20 -22.25
C PRO A 329 1.57 5.53 -21.07
N GLN A 330 2.22 4.56 -20.41
CA GLN A 330 1.67 3.80 -19.26
C GLN A 330 2.70 3.62 -18.13
N THR A 331 3.83 4.32 -18.20
CA THR A 331 4.93 4.23 -17.22
C THR A 331 5.20 5.59 -16.60
N VAL A 332 5.23 5.63 -15.27
CA VAL A 332 5.49 6.84 -14.48
C VAL A 332 6.62 6.59 -13.48
N LEU A 333 7.54 7.54 -13.42
CA LEU A 333 8.55 7.66 -12.38
C LEU A 333 7.97 8.53 -11.26
N LEU A 334 7.86 8.00 -10.03
CA LEU A 334 7.29 8.71 -8.89
C LEU A 334 8.35 9.22 -7.91
N TYR A 335 9.53 8.61 -7.93
CA TYR A 335 10.67 9.02 -7.12
C TYR A 335 11.95 8.66 -7.84
N ALA A 336 12.92 9.55 -7.84
CA ALA A 336 14.28 9.27 -8.29
C ALA A 336 15.25 10.15 -7.52
N ALA A 337 16.29 9.54 -6.97
CA ALA A 337 17.34 10.28 -6.31
C ALA A 337 18.70 9.62 -6.45
N ARG A 338 19.75 10.44 -6.33
CA ARG A 338 21.15 10.01 -6.33
C ARG A 338 21.90 10.52 -5.11
N ASP A 339 22.76 9.68 -4.55
CA ASP A 339 23.66 10.07 -3.47
C ASP A 339 24.96 10.72 -4.00
N CYS A 340 25.87 11.09 -3.09
CA CYS A 340 27.16 11.69 -3.43
C CYS A 340 28.11 10.76 -4.20
N ARG A 341 27.84 9.45 -4.20
CA ARG A 341 28.63 8.44 -4.92
C ARG A 341 28.02 8.08 -6.28
N GLY A 342 26.92 8.74 -6.65
CA GLY A 342 26.19 8.49 -7.89
C GLY A 342 25.23 7.31 -7.83
N ASN A 343 25.18 6.57 -6.71
CA ASN A 343 24.22 5.48 -6.53
C ASN A 343 22.80 6.03 -6.60
N ARG A 344 21.88 5.25 -7.15
CA ARG A 344 20.52 5.69 -7.44
C ARG A 344 19.49 4.79 -6.77
N VAL A 345 18.38 5.40 -6.41
CA VAL A 345 17.12 4.71 -6.13
C VAL A 345 16.00 5.32 -6.98
N THR A 346 15.18 4.48 -7.60
CA THR A 346 13.96 4.91 -8.30
C THR A 346 12.72 4.15 -7.81
N VAL A 347 11.57 4.80 -7.89
CA VAL A 347 10.25 4.17 -7.71
C VAL A 347 9.44 4.43 -8.97
N GLU A 348 9.06 3.35 -9.64
CA GLU A 348 8.40 3.36 -10.94
C GLU A 348 7.11 2.53 -10.88
N ALA A 349 6.08 2.99 -11.59
CA ALA A 349 4.88 2.22 -11.85
C ALA A 349 4.66 2.10 -13.36
N ASP A 350 4.44 0.88 -13.84
CA ASP A 350 4.23 0.54 -15.24
C ASP A 350 2.87 -0.16 -15.45
N GLY A 351 2.34 -0.03 -16.67
CA GLY A 351 0.99 -0.47 -17.00
C GLY A 351 -0.06 0.28 -16.19
N VAL A 352 0.09 1.58 -15.99
CA VAL A 352 -0.87 2.40 -15.25
C VAL A 352 -1.44 3.49 -16.14
N ASN A 353 -2.65 3.97 -15.83
CA ASN A 353 -3.25 5.07 -16.59
C ASN A 353 -2.63 6.41 -16.13
N ILE A 354 -2.03 7.16 -17.05
CA ILE A 354 -1.29 8.40 -16.73
C ILE A 354 -1.88 9.60 -17.46
N HIS A 355 -2.65 10.44 -16.78
CA HIS A 355 -3.16 11.65 -17.43
C HIS A 355 -2.07 12.72 -17.61
N LEU A 356 -1.55 12.86 -18.83
CA LEU A 356 -0.63 13.91 -19.22
C LEU A 356 -1.40 15.22 -19.44
N LYS A 357 -0.98 16.31 -18.79
CA LYS A 357 -1.64 17.63 -18.83
C LYS A 357 -1.82 18.22 -20.24
N ASN A 358 -1.07 17.72 -21.24
CA ASN A 358 -1.07 18.27 -22.62
C ASN A 358 -1.44 17.24 -23.71
N ALA A 359 -2.00 16.08 -23.37
CA ALA A 359 -2.37 15.08 -24.38
C ALA A 359 -3.79 15.33 -24.94
N SER A 360 -3.87 15.90 -26.14
CA SER A 360 -5.14 16.19 -26.86
C SER A 360 -5.83 14.95 -27.46
N ALA A 361 -5.48 13.73 -27.05
CA ALA A 361 -6.03 12.50 -27.60
C ALA A 361 -6.65 11.63 -26.51
N THR A 362 -7.75 10.94 -26.86
CA THR A 362 -8.39 9.88 -26.08
C THR A 362 -7.32 8.88 -25.62
N GLN A 363 -6.91 8.99 -24.37
CA GLN A 363 -5.87 8.13 -23.82
C GLN A 363 -6.39 6.71 -23.77
N LYS A 364 -5.81 5.83 -24.59
CA LYS A 364 -6.12 4.41 -24.63
C LYS A 364 -5.87 3.82 -23.23
N ALA A 365 -6.84 3.09 -22.70
CA ALA A 365 -6.72 2.43 -21.41
C ALA A 365 -5.48 1.54 -21.38
N ALA A 366 -4.79 1.52 -20.24
CA ALA A 366 -3.63 0.67 -20.04
C ALA A 366 -3.99 -0.81 -20.23
N THR A 367 -3.11 -1.55 -20.89
CA THR A 367 -3.29 -2.97 -21.24
C THR A 367 -2.03 -3.74 -20.87
N GLY A 368 -2.18 -5.01 -20.50
CA GLY A 368 -1.04 -5.84 -20.08
C GLY A 368 -0.79 -5.74 -18.58
N PRO A 369 0.40 -6.12 -18.07
CA PRO A 369 0.63 -6.25 -16.64
C PRO A 369 0.56 -4.88 -15.95
N ALA A 370 0.39 -4.89 -14.63
CA ALA A 370 0.58 -3.69 -13.80
C ALA A 370 1.72 -3.97 -12.84
N ILE A 371 2.73 -3.12 -12.84
CA ILE A 371 4.00 -3.38 -12.17
C ILE A 371 4.39 -2.16 -11.33
N LEU A 372 4.79 -2.39 -10.09
CA LEU A 372 5.50 -1.42 -9.25
C LEU A 372 6.93 -1.91 -9.09
N ARG A 373 7.91 -1.05 -9.32
CA ARG A 373 9.32 -1.36 -9.15
C ARG A 373 10.00 -0.35 -8.26
N ILE A 374 10.84 -0.82 -7.35
CA ILE A 374 11.93 -0.06 -6.76
C ILE A 374 13.23 -0.59 -7.36
N ALA A 375 14.04 0.27 -7.94
CA ALA A 375 15.37 -0.09 -8.43
C ALA A 375 16.43 0.63 -7.62
N TYR A 376 17.45 -0.11 -7.18
CA TYR A 376 18.69 0.41 -6.62
C TYR A 376 19.82 0.02 -7.55
N ASP A 377 20.64 0.97 -7.96
CA ASP A 377 21.80 0.67 -8.79
C ASP A 377 22.98 1.56 -8.44
N VAL A 378 24.18 0.99 -8.53
CA VAL A 378 25.40 1.79 -8.63
C VAL A 378 25.42 2.35 -10.05
N SER A 379 25.46 3.68 -10.20
CA SER A 379 25.69 4.20 -11.55
C SER A 379 27.13 3.92 -11.91
N GLY A 380 27.35 3.00 -12.86
CA GLY A 380 28.58 3.04 -13.63
C GLY A 380 28.63 4.39 -14.34
N GLU A 381 29.78 5.07 -14.26
CA GLU A 381 30.11 6.14 -15.19
C GLU A 381 29.89 5.61 -16.61
N ASN A 382 28.76 5.95 -17.21
CA ASN A 382 28.66 6.00 -18.66
C ASN A 382 29.15 7.40 -19.02
N ASN A 383 30.37 7.43 -19.55
CA ASN A 383 31.05 8.51 -20.27
C ASN A 383 30.14 9.61 -20.81
#